data_AF-A0A7S1H4G5-F1
#
_entry.id   AF-A0A7S1H4G5-F1
#
_cell.length_a   1.000
_cell.length_b   1.000
_cell.length_c   1.000
_cell.angle_alpha   90.00
_cell.angle_beta   90.00
_cell.angle_gamma   90.00
#
_symmetry.space_group_name_H-M   'P 1'
#
loop_
_entity.id
_entity.type
_entity.pdbx_description
1 polymer ?
#
loop_
_entity_poly.entity_id
_entity_poly.type
_entity_poly.pdbx_seq_one_letter_code
_entity_poly.pdbx_strand_id
1 'polypeptide(L)'
;GDLGMEIPSEKVALAQKMIITKCNVAGTFVITATQMLESMCSNPLPTRAEMTDVANAVFDGTDCVMLSGETANGAFPDGAVKTMANITKNAELGINYYQVGLFLRDFTPKPMGTLEAVLCCAAKNAVDIAAGLIICFTQSGEAPRLVAKYRPSVPTMVVTTSDEVVRHCNSTFSLIPHKIDKVPETKKDILAVIAHLLRDAVANELCPAGAICIALRGVHDCWADVKPLMTLEAAPGMIDGSMVSSSGLVYNSGSNHDDTTSIRCNAISYDELISPEAPHRKTKIVCTMGPKCWDEETLGKLLDAGMNIARFNFSHGTHEAHGEVLERFRKVTTEKKSMAACLLDTKGPEIRTAMLKDHANISLEAGQDIFVEAVGAKYTEWEGFKNETETRIGLSYDKLCQSVKVGGRILIADGSIVIEVLEIVSDKVLKGTVLNSKELGERKNCNLPGVQVDIPVLTEKDIDDLQNFCVKHKMDYVAASFVQSGDDVKFIRKTLDDVGGTNVQIISKIENEAGLEHIDAIIAESDGIMVARGDLGMEIPSEKVALAQKMIITK
;
A
#
# COMPACT_ATOMS: atom_id res chain seq x y z
N GLY A 1 -1.86 -13.72 4.26
CA GLY A 1 -0.59 -12.97 4.22
C GLY A 1 0.16 -13.08 5.54
N ASP A 2 1.32 -12.45 5.63
CA ASP A 2 2.30 -12.62 6.72
C ASP A 2 1.73 -12.39 8.13
N LEU A 3 0.70 -11.56 8.29
CA LEU A 3 0.01 -11.39 9.58
C LEU A 3 -0.57 -12.69 10.15
N GLY A 4 -1.03 -13.63 9.32
CA GLY A 4 -1.55 -14.92 9.78
C GLY A 4 -0.47 -15.87 10.29
N MET A 5 0.81 -15.56 10.05
CA MET A 5 1.95 -16.28 10.64
C MET A 5 2.26 -15.75 12.04
N GLU A 6 1.97 -14.46 12.28
CA GLU A 6 2.40 -13.78 13.49
C GLU A 6 1.34 -13.74 14.59
N ILE A 7 0.09 -13.40 14.25
CA ILE A 7 -1.01 -13.44 15.22
C ILE A 7 -1.80 -14.72 15.02
N PRO A 8 -2.53 -15.21 16.07
CA PRO A 8 -3.45 -16.31 15.88
C PRO A 8 -4.34 -16.03 14.67
N SER A 9 -4.41 -16.97 13.74
CA SER A 9 -4.97 -16.74 12.40
C SER A 9 -6.43 -16.28 12.46
N GLU A 10 -7.17 -16.68 13.50
CA GLU A 10 -8.53 -16.23 13.78
C GLU A 10 -8.65 -14.75 14.19
N LYS A 11 -7.54 -14.06 14.46
CA LYS A 11 -7.48 -12.62 14.81
C LYS A 11 -7.13 -11.71 13.62
N VAL A 12 -6.70 -12.27 12.49
CA VAL A 12 -6.28 -11.54 11.27
C VAL A 12 -7.36 -10.57 10.81
N ALA A 13 -8.61 -11.03 10.71
CA ALA A 13 -9.73 -10.21 10.27
C ALA A 13 -10.01 -9.02 11.22
N LEU A 14 -9.90 -9.22 12.55
CA LEU A 14 -10.09 -8.14 13.53
C LEU A 14 -9.00 -7.08 13.40
N ALA A 15 -7.77 -7.55 13.20
CA ALA A 15 -6.61 -6.69 13.10
C ALA A 15 -6.69 -5.85 11.81
N GLN A 16 -7.01 -6.45 10.66
CA GLN A 16 -7.21 -5.77 9.37
C GLN A 16 -8.28 -4.68 9.43
N LYS A 17 -9.49 -4.99 9.91
CA LYS A 17 -10.59 -4.00 10.02
C LYS A 17 -10.16 -2.79 10.83
N MET A 18 -9.47 -3.04 11.94
CA MET A 18 -8.97 -2.01 12.82
C MET A 18 -7.84 -1.17 12.20
N ILE A 19 -6.96 -1.77 11.36
CA ILE A 19 -5.98 -1.00 10.57
C ILE A 19 -6.75 0.02 9.72
N ILE A 20 -7.55 -0.52 8.81
CA ILE A 20 -8.06 0.26 7.72
C ILE A 20 -8.92 1.41 8.29
N THR A 21 -9.70 1.13 9.34
CA THR A 21 -10.50 2.13 10.04
C THR A 21 -9.67 3.33 10.53
N LYS A 22 -8.52 3.12 11.16
CA LYS A 22 -7.78 4.25 11.74
C LYS A 22 -6.93 4.98 10.71
N CYS A 23 -6.40 4.28 9.71
CA CYS A 23 -5.79 4.93 8.53
C CYS A 23 -6.81 5.86 7.87
N ASN A 24 -8.05 5.42 7.70
CA ASN A 24 -9.13 6.24 7.16
C ASN A 24 -9.43 7.48 8.04
N VAL A 25 -9.41 7.35 9.37
CA VAL A 25 -9.62 8.47 10.30
C VAL A 25 -8.46 9.48 10.23
N ALA A 26 -7.22 9.01 10.14
CA ALA A 26 -6.04 9.85 9.98
C ALA A 26 -6.02 10.53 8.59
N GLY A 27 -6.55 9.86 7.56
CA GLY A 27 -6.37 10.25 6.16
C GLY A 27 -5.08 9.69 5.56
N THR A 28 -4.50 8.68 6.19
CA THR A 28 -3.26 8.03 5.75
C THR A 28 -3.58 6.93 4.75
N PHE A 29 -2.81 6.87 3.68
CA PHE A 29 -2.95 5.88 2.63
C PHE A 29 -2.71 4.44 3.16
N VAL A 30 -3.61 3.50 2.83
CA VAL A 30 -3.52 2.10 3.28
C VAL A 30 -3.64 1.10 2.12
N ILE A 31 -2.73 0.12 2.11
CA ILE A 31 -2.71 -1.00 1.17
C ILE A 31 -2.96 -2.31 1.93
N THR A 32 -3.92 -3.11 1.48
CA THR A 32 -4.06 -4.50 1.93
C THR A 32 -3.33 -5.43 0.96
N ALA A 33 -2.32 -6.15 1.46
CA ALA A 33 -1.37 -6.89 0.63
C ALA A 33 -1.11 -8.33 1.11
N THR A 34 -0.54 -9.10 0.18
CA THR A 34 -0.02 -10.47 0.34
C THR A 34 -1.10 -11.55 0.45
N GLN A 35 -0.99 -12.58 -0.41
CA GLN A 35 -1.91 -13.72 -0.50
C GLN A 35 -3.39 -13.32 -0.69
N MET A 36 -3.63 -12.25 -1.44
CA MET A 36 -4.99 -11.77 -1.70
C MET A 36 -5.70 -12.68 -2.72
N LEU A 37 -4.95 -13.25 -3.68
CA LEU A 37 -5.42 -14.22 -4.66
C LEU A 37 -4.33 -15.29 -4.92
N GLU A 38 -3.60 -15.71 -3.88
CA GLU A 38 -2.40 -16.57 -3.96
C GLU A 38 -2.62 -17.83 -4.81
N SER A 39 -3.77 -18.48 -4.67
CA SER A 39 -4.07 -19.69 -5.44
C SER A 39 -4.04 -19.45 -6.95
N MET A 40 -4.20 -18.20 -7.41
CA MET A 40 -4.10 -17.81 -8.81
C MET A 40 -2.67 -17.81 -9.37
N CYS A 41 -1.65 -17.96 -8.52
CA CYS A 41 -0.28 -18.24 -8.97
C CYS A 41 -0.22 -19.52 -9.82
N SER A 42 -1.05 -20.53 -9.48
CA SER A 42 -1.08 -21.83 -10.15
C SER A 42 -2.44 -22.23 -10.73
N ASN A 43 -3.52 -21.55 -10.35
CA ASN A 43 -4.88 -21.84 -10.80
C ASN A 43 -5.50 -20.65 -11.55
N PRO A 44 -6.42 -20.87 -12.50
CA PRO A 44 -7.05 -19.77 -13.24
C PRO A 44 -8.11 -19.02 -12.41
N LEU A 45 -8.52 -19.54 -11.25
CA LEU A 45 -9.54 -18.95 -10.38
C LEU A 45 -9.08 -18.99 -8.93
N PRO A 46 -9.45 -17.98 -8.12
CA PRO A 46 -9.15 -17.96 -6.70
C PRO A 46 -10.12 -18.85 -5.92
N THR A 47 -9.77 -19.12 -4.67
CA THR A 47 -10.68 -19.76 -3.72
C THR A 47 -11.78 -18.79 -3.27
N ARG A 48 -12.91 -19.34 -2.82
CA ARG A 48 -14.00 -18.53 -2.23
C ARG A 48 -13.56 -17.73 -1.00
N ALA A 49 -12.60 -18.25 -0.24
CA ALA A 49 -12.05 -17.57 0.93
C ALA A 49 -11.25 -16.32 0.51
N GLU A 50 -10.36 -16.43 -0.48
CA GLU A 50 -9.59 -15.31 -1.02
C GLU A 50 -10.50 -14.23 -1.62
N MET A 51 -11.51 -14.60 -2.41
CA MET A 51 -12.47 -13.63 -2.94
C MET A 51 -13.16 -12.84 -1.83
N THR A 52 -13.52 -13.52 -0.74
CA THR A 52 -14.20 -12.90 0.41
C THR A 52 -13.24 -12.02 1.20
N ASP A 53 -11.97 -12.39 1.30
CA ASP A 53 -10.94 -11.60 1.99
C ASP A 53 -10.68 -10.27 1.28
N VAL A 54 -10.53 -10.30 -0.05
CA VAL A 54 -10.43 -9.09 -0.89
C VAL A 54 -11.66 -8.20 -0.69
N ALA A 55 -12.87 -8.76 -0.74
CA ALA A 55 -14.09 -7.97 -0.56
C ALA A 55 -14.16 -7.33 0.83
N ASN A 56 -13.75 -8.03 1.88
CA ASN A 56 -13.71 -7.47 3.24
C ASN A 56 -12.72 -6.32 3.38
N ALA A 57 -11.55 -6.40 2.77
CA ALA A 57 -10.60 -5.28 2.75
C ALA A 57 -11.23 -4.00 2.13
N VAL A 58 -12.03 -4.17 1.08
CA VAL A 58 -12.77 -3.07 0.43
C VAL A 58 -13.89 -2.53 1.31
N PHE A 59 -14.69 -3.41 1.94
CA PHE A 59 -15.73 -2.98 2.88
C PHE A 59 -15.17 -2.23 4.09
N ASP A 60 -13.98 -2.60 4.54
CA ASP A 60 -13.26 -1.90 5.61
C ASP A 60 -12.75 -0.52 5.18
N GLY A 61 -12.62 -0.30 3.86
CA GLY A 61 -12.26 0.98 3.25
C GLY A 61 -10.79 1.10 2.90
N THR A 62 -10.13 0.02 2.44
CA THR A 62 -8.74 0.07 1.97
C THR A 62 -8.60 1.00 0.76
N ASP A 63 -7.50 1.74 0.62
CA ASP A 63 -7.26 2.54 -0.59
C ASP A 63 -6.81 1.66 -1.75
N CYS A 64 -5.94 0.68 -1.45
CA CYS A 64 -5.44 -0.29 -2.41
C CYS A 64 -5.56 -1.73 -1.93
N VAL A 65 -5.63 -2.64 -2.89
CA VAL A 65 -5.31 -4.06 -2.73
C VAL A 65 -4.08 -4.41 -3.58
N MET A 66 -3.26 -5.36 -3.16
CA MET A 66 -2.00 -5.68 -3.83
C MET A 66 -1.87 -7.14 -4.25
N LEU A 67 -1.44 -7.34 -5.50
CA LEU A 67 -0.99 -8.61 -6.05
C LEU A 67 0.54 -8.69 -6.00
N SER A 68 1.05 -9.78 -5.45
CA SER A 68 2.47 -10.01 -5.20
C SER A 68 3.00 -11.10 -6.12
N GLY A 69 2.97 -12.37 -5.67
CA GLY A 69 3.40 -13.51 -6.47
C GLY A 69 2.53 -13.71 -7.71
N GLU A 70 1.25 -13.36 -7.62
CA GLU A 70 0.24 -13.58 -8.65
C GLU A 70 0.59 -12.89 -9.97
N THR A 71 1.08 -11.63 -9.92
CA THR A 71 1.51 -10.89 -11.11
C THR A 71 2.99 -11.09 -11.43
N ALA A 72 3.84 -11.23 -10.40
CA ALA A 72 5.28 -11.31 -10.61
C ALA A 72 5.72 -12.67 -11.20
N ASN A 73 5.15 -13.75 -10.66
CA ASN A 73 5.59 -15.12 -10.92
C ASN A 73 4.44 -16.09 -11.28
N GLY A 74 3.19 -15.66 -11.16
CA GLY A 74 2.00 -16.48 -11.39
C GLY A 74 1.76 -16.82 -12.86
N ALA A 75 1.01 -17.90 -13.08
CA ALA A 75 0.64 -18.36 -14.42
C ALA A 75 -0.44 -17.49 -15.11
N PHE A 76 -1.19 -16.70 -14.34
CA PHE A 76 -2.36 -15.94 -14.82
C PHE A 76 -2.34 -14.47 -14.36
N PRO A 77 -1.30 -13.68 -14.71
CA PRO A 77 -1.09 -12.35 -14.13
C PRO A 77 -2.23 -11.37 -14.48
N ASP A 78 -2.68 -11.32 -15.72
CA ASP A 78 -3.80 -10.47 -16.17
C ASP A 78 -5.15 -10.97 -15.64
N GLY A 79 -5.33 -12.29 -15.60
CA GLY A 79 -6.50 -12.94 -14.98
C GLY A 79 -6.64 -12.58 -13.49
N ALA A 80 -5.53 -12.54 -12.76
CA ALA A 80 -5.51 -12.15 -11.35
C ALA A 80 -5.89 -10.68 -11.15
N VAL A 81 -5.33 -9.76 -11.96
CA VAL A 81 -5.70 -8.33 -11.91
C VAL A 81 -7.18 -8.14 -12.24
N LYS A 82 -7.68 -8.79 -13.29
CA LYS A 82 -9.10 -8.68 -13.70
C LYS A 82 -10.03 -9.21 -12.61
N THR A 83 -9.66 -10.33 -11.98
CA THR A 83 -10.43 -10.92 -10.88
C THR A 83 -10.44 -10.00 -9.67
N MET A 84 -9.29 -9.45 -9.28
CA MET A 84 -9.17 -8.45 -8.22
C MET A 84 -10.03 -7.20 -8.51
N ALA A 85 -9.98 -6.69 -9.74
CA ALA A 85 -10.76 -5.55 -10.17
C ALA A 85 -12.27 -5.83 -10.10
N ASN A 86 -12.73 -7.02 -10.49
CA ASN A 86 -14.13 -7.40 -10.41
C ASN A 86 -14.60 -7.54 -8.95
N ILE A 87 -13.81 -8.15 -8.08
CA ILE A 87 -14.17 -8.30 -6.66
C ILE A 87 -14.27 -6.92 -6.00
N THR A 88 -13.26 -6.07 -6.20
CA THR A 88 -13.24 -4.71 -5.62
C THR A 88 -14.40 -3.85 -6.10
N LYS A 89 -14.68 -3.86 -7.41
CA LYS A 89 -15.80 -3.14 -8.03
C LYS A 89 -17.16 -3.56 -7.46
N ASN A 90 -17.37 -4.85 -7.23
CA ASN A 90 -18.61 -5.38 -6.66
C ASN A 90 -18.72 -5.13 -5.16
N ALA A 91 -17.62 -5.27 -4.41
CA ALA A 91 -17.62 -4.98 -2.97
C ALA A 91 -17.98 -3.51 -2.69
N GLU A 92 -17.61 -2.58 -3.57
CA GLU A 92 -17.96 -1.17 -3.41
C GLU A 92 -19.46 -0.86 -3.45
N LEU A 93 -20.30 -1.73 -4.04
CA LEU A 93 -21.76 -1.60 -4.04
C LEU A 93 -22.35 -1.79 -2.64
N GLY A 94 -21.76 -2.69 -1.85
CA GLY A 94 -22.23 -2.97 -0.50
C GLY A 94 -21.88 -1.90 0.53
N ILE A 95 -21.22 -0.79 0.15
CA ILE A 95 -20.76 0.22 1.10
C ILE A 95 -21.82 1.32 1.27
N ASN A 96 -22.26 1.55 2.52
CA ASN A 96 -23.03 2.74 2.87
C ASN A 96 -22.07 3.94 3.08
N TYR A 97 -21.76 4.65 2.00
CA TYR A 97 -20.81 5.78 2.03
C TYR A 97 -21.25 6.92 2.95
N TYR A 98 -22.56 7.12 3.17
CA TYR A 98 -23.05 8.13 4.11
C TYR A 98 -22.63 7.81 5.55
N GLN A 99 -22.87 6.58 6.00
CA GLN A 99 -22.49 6.14 7.34
C GLN A 99 -20.98 6.12 7.53
N VAL A 100 -20.23 5.65 6.52
CA VAL A 100 -18.76 5.66 6.55
C VAL A 100 -18.23 7.09 6.65
N GLY A 101 -18.70 8.02 5.81
CA GLY A 101 -18.28 9.42 5.83
C GLY A 101 -18.60 10.12 7.15
N LEU A 102 -19.79 9.89 7.73
CA LEU A 102 -20.16 10.41 9.05
C LEU A 102 -19.28 9.85 10.16
N PHE A 103 -19.05 8.52 10.17
CA PHE A 103 -18.16 7.88 11.13
C PHE A 103 -16.76 8.53 11.09
N LEU A 104 -16.16 8.64 9.91
CA LEU A 104 -14.83 9.23 9.76
C LEU A 104 -14.80 10.69 10.22
N ARG A 105 -15.85 11.46 9.92
CA ARG A 105 -16.01 12.84 10.36
C ARG A 105 -16.11 12.96 11.88
N ASP A 106 -16.82 12.06 12.55
CA ASP A 106 -17.00 12.07 14.02
C ASP A 106 -15.69 11.77 14.75
N PHE A 107 -14.88 10.87 14.21
CA PHE A 107 -13.57 10.50 14.78
C PHE A 107 -12.40 11.39 14.34
N THR A 108 -12.59 12.26 13.35
CA THR A 108 -11.57 13.27 12.99
C THR A 108 -11.40 14.29 14.14
N PRO A 109 -10.17 14.63 14.58
CA PRO A 109 -9.91 15.61 15.63
C PRO A 109 -10.58 16.97 15.40
N LYS A 110 -10.97 17.64 16.49
CA LYS A 110 -11.66 18.94 16.48
C LYS A 110 -10.89 19.97 17.30
N PRO A 111 -10.82 21.25 16.87
CA PRO A 111 -11.38 21.79 15.63
C PRO A 111 -10.61 21.31 14.38
N MET A 112 -11.33 21.09 13.28
CA MET A 112 -10.70 20.79 11.99
C MET A 112 -10.05 22.05 11.40
N GLY A 113 -9.05 21.85 10.53
CA GLY A 113 -8.60 22.89 9.62
C GLY A 113 -9.73 23.33 8.67
N THR A 114 -9.68 24.59 8.20
CA THR A 114 -10.73 25.13 7.31
C THR A 114 -10.86 24.36 6.01
N LEU A 115 -9.73 23.92 5.44
CA LEU A 115 -9.68 23.11 4.23
C LEU A 115 -10.45 21.79 4.41
N GLU A 116 -10.09 21.00 5.42
CA GLU A 116 -10.74 19.72 5.73
C GLU A 116 -12.23 19.89 6.07
N ALA A 117 -12.60 20.92 6.83
CA ALA A 117 -13.99 21.18 7.20
C ALA A 117 -14.90 21.43 5.98
N VAL A 118 -14.39 22.07 4.93
CA VAL A 118 -15.15 22.30 3.68
C VAL A 118 -15.14 21.04 2.81
N LEU A 119 -13.99 20.39 2.65
CA LEU A 119 -13.83 19.25 1.75
C LEU A 119 -14.54 17.99 2.26
N CYS A 120 -14.62 17.78 3.58
CA CYS A 120 -15.42 16.68 4.14
C CYS A 120 -16.91 16.80 3.77
N CYS A 121 -17.40 18.04 3.59
CA CYS A 121 -18.77 18.28 3.17
C CYS A 121 -19.02 17.86 1.72
N ALA A 122 -17.98 17.78 0.87
CA ALA A 122 -18.13 17.34 -0.52
C ALA A 122 -18.57 15.88 -0.58
N ALA A 123 -17.91 15.00 0.19
CA ALA A 123 -18.26 13.58 0.27
C ALA A 123 -19.68 13.37 0.83
N LYS A 124 -20.04 14.11 1.88
CA LYS A 124 -21.41 14.12 2.42
C LYS A 124 -22.42 14.57 1.37
N ASN A 125 -22.19 15.73 0.78
CA ASN A 125 -23.14 16.34 -0.16
C ASN A 125 -23.31 15.49 -1.42
N ALA A 126 -22.27 14.75 -1.83
CA ALA A 126 -22.38 13.81 -2.94
C ALA A 126 -23.46 12.75 -2.71
N VAL A 127 -23.67 12.32 -1.46
CA VAL A 127 -24.80 11.45 -1.12
C VAL A 127 -26.11 12.22 -1.02
N ASP A 128 -26.13 13.34 -0.29
CA ASP A 128 -27.37 14.08 0.00
C ASP A 128 -28.10 14.57 -1.26
N ILE A 129 -27.35 14.91 -2.31
CA ILE A 129 -27.91 15.41 -3.57
C ILE A 129 -27.90 14.36 -4.69
N ALA A 130 -27.51 13.11 -4.37
CA ALA A 130 -27.27 12.05 -5.34
C ALA A 130 -26.39 12.54 -6.51
N ALA A 131 -25.23 13.12 -6.18
CA ALA A 131 -24.30 13.62 -7.18
C ALA A 131 -23.79 12.48 -8.06
N GLY A 132 -23.50 12.76 -9.34
CA GLY A 132 -22.89 11.81 -10.27
C GLY A 132 -21.36 11.83 -10.25
N LEU A 133 -20.76 12.95 -9.87
CA LEU A 133 -19.30 13.16 -9.92
C LEU A 133 -18.87 14.30 -8.99
N ILE A 134 -17.65 14.22 -8.46
CA ILE A 134 -16.93 15.36 -7.87
C ILE A 134 -15.79 15.77 -8.82
N ILE A 135 -15.64 17.06 -9.12
CA ILE A 135 -14.49 17.64 -9.82
C ILE A 135 -13.71 18.46 -8.81
N CYS A 136 -12.42 18.20 -8.66
CA CYS A 136 -11.56 18.88 -7.70
C CYS A 136 -10.32 19.43 -8.40
N PHE A 137 -10.20 20.76 -8.46
CA PHE A 137 -9.02 21.43 -8.96
C PHE A 137 -7.96 21.51 -7.87
N THR A 138 -6.74 21.11 -8.19
CA THR A 138 -5.64 21.12 -7.21
C THR A 138 -4.28 21.35 -7.86
N GLN A 139 -3.42 22.07 -7.15
CA GLN A 139 -2.01 22.21 -7.48
C GLN A 139 -1.14 21.21 -6.69
N SER A 140 -1.56 20.80 -5.49
CA SER A 140 -0.74 20.01 -4.56
C SER A 140 -1.17 18.54 -4.43
N GLY A 141 -2.44 18.23 -4.73
CA GLY A 141 -3.07 16.95 -4.42
C GLY A 141 -3.69 16.86 -3.02
N GLU A 142 -3.50 17.85 -2.14
CA GLU A 142 -4.04 17.81 -0.76
C GLU A 142 -5.57 17.85 -0.74
N ALA A 143 -6.18 18.76 -1.50
CA ALA A 143 -7.63 18.89 -1.53
C ALA A 143 -8.36 17.58 -1.93
N PRO A 144 -8.01 16.91 -3.04
CA PRO A 144 -8.68 15.65 -3.38
C PRO A 144 -8.34 14.52 -2.41
N ARG A 145 -7.16 14.48 -1.78
CA ARG A 145 -6.87 13.49 -0.71
C ARG A 145 -7.81 13.64 0.47
N LEU A 146 -8.10 14.88 0.89
CA LEU A 146 -9.09 15.15 1.93
C LEU A 146 -10.50 14.75 1.51
N VAL A 147 -10.88 14.93 0.24
CA VAL A 147 -12.15 14.39 -0.26
C VAL A 147 -12.17 12.86 -0.16
N ALA A 148 -11.11 12.19 -0.66
CA ALA A 148 -10.98 10.73 -0.66
C ALA A 148 -10.98 10.11 0.75
N LYS A 149 -10.39 10.82 1.74
CA LYS A 149 -10.41 10.45 3.16
C LYS A 149 -11.83 10.18 3.65
N TYR A 150 -12.82 11.00 3.27
CA TYR A 150 -14.21 10.84 3.69
C TYR A 150 -15.03 9.88 2.81
N ARG A 151 -14.36 9.08 1.98
CA ARG A 151 -14.93 7.99 1.18
C ARG A 151 -16.17 8.45 0.40
N PRO A 152 -16.01 9.33 -0.61
CA PRO A 152 -17.13 9.81 -1.42
C PRO A 152 -17.81 8.64 -2.14
N SER A 153 -19.13 8.73 -2.29
CA SER A 153 -19.93 7.73 -3.00
C SER A 153 -19.64 7.67 -4.50
N VAL A 154 -19.10 8.75 -5.05
CA VAL A 154 -18.82 8.92 -6.48
C VAL A 154 -17.33 9.13 -6.78
N PRO A 155 -16.89 8.88 -8.02
CA PRO A 155 -15.54 9.23 -8.44
C PRO A 155 -15.24 10.72 -8.26
N THR A 156 -13.98 11.01 -7.93
CA THR A 156 -13.47 12.38 -7.83
C THR A 156 -12.48 12.63 -8.95
N MET A 157 -12.87 13.39 -9.96
CA MET A 157 -12.00 13.82 -11.04
C MET A 157 -11.05 14.91 -10.54
N VAL A 158 -9.75 14.63 -10.56
CA VAL A 158 -8.71 15.52 -10.05
C VAL A 158 -8.11 16.32 -11.20
N VAL A 159 -8.33 17.63 -11.21
CA VAL A 159 -7.89 18.53 -12.28
C VAL A 159 -6.61 19.23 -11.86
N THR A 160 -5.53 19.02 -12.61
CA THR A 160 -4.22 19.59 -12.28
C THR A 160 -3.37 19.77 -13.54
N THR A 161 -2.37 20.66 -13.46
CA THR A 161 -1.32 20.79 -14.48
C THR A 161 -0.09 19.94 -14.18
N SER A 162 0.02 19.36 -12.97
CA SER A 162 1.20 18.63 -12.52
C SER A 162 1.11 17.14 -12.86
N ASP A 163 2.08 16.65 -13.64
CA ASP A 163 2.24 15.21 -13.95
C ASP A 163 2.45 14.35 -12.71
N GLU A 164 3.07 14.91 -11.68
CA GLU A 164 3.30 14.23 -10.40
C GLU A 164 2.00 14.06 -9.62
N VAL A 165 1.23 15.13 -9.47
CA VAL A 165 -0.07 15.08 -8.77
C VAL A 165 -1.00 14.10 -9.47
N VAL A 166 -0.94 14.01 -10.79
CA VAL A 166 -1.66 13.00 -11.57
C VAL A 166 -1.32 11.59 -11.10
N ARG A 167 -0.03 11.22 -11.05
CA ARG A 167 0.39 9.86 -10.68
C ARG A 167 0.10 9.55 -9.21
N HIS A 168 0.35 10.50 -8.31
CA HIS A 168 0.04 10.33 -6.89
C HIS A 168 -1.47 10.16 -6.66
N CYS A 169 -2.30 11.02 -7.25
CA CYS A 169 -3.75 10.92 -7.09
C CYS A 169 -4.31 9.64 -7.72
N ASN A 170 -3.73 9.11 -8.80
CA ASN A 170 -4.19 7.83 -9.37
C ASN A 170 -4.05 6.64 -8.40
N SER A 171 -3.22 6.79 -7.36
CA SER A 171 -2.94 5.77 -6.36
C SER A 171 -3.94 5.78 -5.19
N THR A 172 -4.73 6.85 -5.01
CA THR A 172 -5.62 7.03 -3.85
C THR A 172 -7.06 6.66 -4.19
N PHE A 173 -7.81 6.15 -3.21
CA PHE A 173 -9.23 5.80 -3.36
C PHE A 173 -10.05 6.92 -4.04
N SER A 174 -10.94 6.53 -4.97
CA SER A 174 -11.90 7.38 -5.71
C SER A 174 -11.32 8.42 -6.67
N LEU A 175 -10.03 8.75 -6.55
CA LEU A 175 -9.42 9.81 -7.34
C LEU A 175 -9.14 9.35 -8.77
N ILE A 176 -9.54 10.15 -9.75
CA ILE A 176 -9.29 9.92 -11.18
C ILE A 176 -8.63 11.18 -11.73
N PRO A 177 -7.31 11.18 -11.95
CA PRO A 177 -6.64 12.38 -12.40
C PRO A 177 -6.96 12.71 -13.86
N HIS A 178 -7.07 14.00 -14.12
CA HIS A 178 -7.24 14.60 -15.44
C HIS A 178 -6.27 15.77 -15.57
N LYS A 179 -5.24 15.59 -16.42
CA LYS A 179 -4.25 16.63 -16.65
C LYS A 179 -4.80 17.69 -17.59
N ILE A 180 -4.62 18.96 -17.24
CA ILE A 180 -4.86 20.11 -18.13
C ILE A 180 -3.53 20.77 -18.49
N ASP A 181 -3.42 21.31 -19.70
CA ASP A 181 -2.18 21.93 -20.17
C ASP A 181 -1.96 23.35 -19.63
N LYS A 182 -3.04 24.05 -19.31
CA LYS A 182 -3.02 25.45 -18.89
C LYS A 182 -3.94 25.69 -17.72
N VAL A 183 -3.47 26.51 -16.78
CA VAL A 183 -4.27 26.97 -15.65
C VAL A 183 -5.38 27.90 -16.16
N PRO A 184 -6.65 27.63 -15.83
CA PRO A 184 -7.74 28.54 -16.19
C PRO A 184 -7.68 29.79 -15.30
N GLU A 185 -7.49 30.96 -15.91
CA GLU A 185 -7.25 32.22 -15.19
C GLU A 185 -8.54 32.94 -14.80
N THR A 186 -9.58 32.88 -15.64
CA THR A 186 -10.84 33.58 -15.38
C THR A 186 -11.94 32.61 -14.95
N LYS A 187 -12.96 33.12 -14.23
CA LYS A 187 -14.16 32.35 -13.89
C LYS A 187 -14.81 31.71 -15.12
N LYS A 188 -14.80 32.41 -16.26
CA LYS A 188 -15.37 31.89 -17.51
C LYS A 188 -14.57 30.68 -18.03
N ASP A 189 -13.24 30.74 -17.94
CA ASP A 189 -12.37 29.64 -18.37
C ASP A 189 -12.53 28.42 -17.47
N ILE A 190 -12.61 28.62 -16.15
CA ILE A 190 -12.86 27.54 -15.19
C ILE A 190 -14.18 26.83 -15.51
N LEU A 191 -15.26 27.57 -15.75
CA LEU A 191 -16.55 26.99 -16.11
C LEU A 191 -16.52 26.27 -17.47
N ALA A 192 -15.76 26.79 -18.44
CA ALA A 192 -15.58 26.14 -19.74
C ALA A 192 -14.83 24.81 -19.60
N VAL A 193 -13.78 24.75 -18.77
CA VAL A 193 -13.06 23.53 -18.43
C VAL A 193 -13.99 22.53 -17.75
N ILE A 194 -14.73 22.94 -16.71
CA ILE A 194 -15.71 22.08 -16.03
C ILE A 194 -16.72 21.48 -17.01
N ALA A 195 -17.29 22.31 -17.90
CA ALA A 195 -18.25 21.84 -18.89
C ALA A 195 -17.65 20.83 -19.88
N HIS A 196 -16.37 20.98 -20.23
CA HIS A 196 -15.65 19.99 -21.05
C HIS A 196 -15.44 18.68 -20.29
N LEU A 197 -14.96 18.76 -19.05
CA LEU A 197 -14.72 17.60 -18.20
C LEU A 197 -16.00 16.79 -17.95
N LEU A 198 -17.14 17.47 -17.77
CA LEU A 198 -18.44 16.79 -17.61
C LEU A 198 -18.87 16.06 -18.89
N ARG A 199 -18.62 16.63 -20.08
CA ARG A 199 -18.86 15.92 -21.35
C ARG A 199 -18.01 14.67 -21.45
N ASP A 200 -16.73 14.79 -21.12
CA ASP A 200 -15.79 13.67 -21.16
C ASP A 200 -16.15 12.61 -20.12
N ALA A 201 -16.56 13.01 -18.91
CA ALA A 201 -16.99 12.09 -17.87
C ALA A 201 -18.23 11.28 -18.29
N VAL A 202 -19.22 11.91 -18.93
CA VAL A 202 -20.40 11.21 -19.46
C VAL A 202 -20.00 10.27 -20.60
N ALA A 203 -19.14 10.71 -21.52
CA ALA A 203 -18.70 9.90 -22.65
C ALA A 203 -17.88 8.66 -22.23
N ASN A 204 -17.20 8.71 -21.08
CA ASN A 204 -16.43 7.60 -20.52
C ASN A 204 -17.18 6.87 -19.38
N GLU A 205 -18.49 7.07 -19.24
CA GLU A 205 -19.33 6.40 -18.24
C GLU A 205 -18.88 6.63 -16.76
N LEU A 206 -18.15 7.72 -16.51
CA LEU A 206 -17.74 8.14 -15.17
C LEU A 206 -18.84 8.91 -14.42
N CYS A 207 -19.75 9.52 -15.16
CA CYS A 207 -20.85 10.32 -14.63
C CYS A 207 -22.11 10.03 -15.45
N PRO A 208 -23.27 9.77 -14.83
CA PRO A 208 -24.53 9.68 -15.55
C PRO A 208 -24.87 11.00 -16.24
N ALA A 209 -25.49 10.91 -17.42
CA ALA A 209 -25.97 12.08 -18.16
C ALA A 209 -27.05 12.82 -17.35
N GLY A 210 -27.01 14.16 -17.36
CA GLY A 210 -27.95 15.01 -16.62
C GLY A 210 -27.77 15.03 -15.09
N ALA A 211 -26.86 14.25 -14.52
CA ALA A 211 -26.63 14.21 -13.07
C ALA A 211 -26.12 15.55 -12.51
N ILE A 212 -26.43 15.82 -11.24
CA ILE A 212 -25.83 16.95 -10.51
C ILE A 212 -24.39 16.56 -10.15
N CYS A 213 -23.45 17.46 -10.35
CA CYS A 213 -22.03 17.27 -10.04
C CYS A 213 -21.55 18.35 -9.08
N ILE A 214 -20.58 18.02 -8.25
CA ILE A 214 -19.95 18.95 -7.32
C ILE A 214 -18.63 19.41 -7.91
N ALA A 215 -18.39 20.72 -7.99
CA ALA A 215 -17.11 21.28 -8.38
C ALA A 215 -16.44 21.98 -7.18
N LEU A 216 -15.18 21.63 -6.92
CA LEU A 216 -14.34 22.16 -5.86
C LEU A 216 -13.19 22.94 -6.51
N ARG A 217 -13.11 24.24 -6.20
CA ARG A 217 -12.11 25.18 -6.74
C ARG A 217 -11.75 26.25 -5.72
N GLY A 218 -10.81 27.11 -6.03
CA GLY A 218 -10.49 28.27 -5.20
C GLY A 218 -11.57 29.37 -5.26
N VAL A 219 -11.64 30.17 -4.20
CA VAL A 219 -12.45 31.41 -4.17
C VAL A 219 -11.87 32.47 -5.12
N HIS A 220 -10.55 32.63 -5.12
CA HIS A 220 -9.83 33.69 -5.86
C HIS A 220 -9.03 33.17 -7.05
N ASP A 221 -8.80 31.87 -7.12
CA ASP A 221 -8.11 31.16 -8.19
C ASP A 221 -8.91 29.88 -8.54
N CYS A 222 -8.33 28.99 -9.35
CA CYS A 222 -8.96 27.71 -9.65
C CYS A 222 -8.68 26.62 -8.59
N TRP A 223 -7.72 26.79 -7.68
CA TRP A 223 -7.20 25.70 -6.84
C TRP A 223 -7.93 25.57 -5.51
N ALA A 224 -8.42 24.37 -5.20
CA ALA A 224 -9.15 24.12 -3.97
C ALA A 224 -8.26 24.05 -2.71
N ASP A 225 -6.92 24.05 -2.87
CA ASP A 225 -5.96 23.73 -1.80
C ASP A 225 -5.90 24.73 -0.65
N VAL A 226 -6.36 25.97 -0.82
CA VAL A 226 -6.24 27.01 0.23
C VAL A 226 -7.58 27.49 0.75
N LYS A 227 -8.45 27.97 -0.15
CA LYS A 227 -9.80 28.45 0.17
C LYS A 227 -10.80 27.77 -0.75
N PRO A 228 -11.20 26.52 -0.44
CA PRO A 228 -12.11 25.77 -1.29
C PRO A 228 -13.49 26.44 -1.33
N LEU A 229 -14.02 26.53 -2.54
CA LEU A 229 -15.38 26.92 -2.88
C LEU A 229 -16.04 25.74 -3.57
N MET A 230 -17.19 25.33 -3.03
CA MET A 230 -18.02 24.28 -3.59
C MET A 230 -19.14 24.90 -4.43
N THR A 231 -19.27 24.46 -5.68
CA THR A 231 -20.39 24.80 -6.57
C THR A 231 -21.06 23.55 -7.10
N LEU A 232 -22.31 23.69 -7.54
CA LEU A 232 -23.07 22.62 -8.18
C LEU A 232 -23.19 22.91 -9.68
N GLU A 233 -23.00 21.87 -10.48
CA GLU A 233 -23.03 21.91 -11.94
C GLU A 233 -23.88 20.75 -12.45
N ALA A 234 -24.42 20.84 -13.66
CA ALA A 234 -25.19 19.75 -14.26
C ALA A 234 -24.40 19.08 -15.39
N ALA A 235 -24.31 17.76 -15.35
CA ALA A 235 -23.75 16.99 -16.45
C ALA A 235 -24.62 17.16 -17.71
N PRO A 236 -24.02 17.19 -18.91
CA PRO A 236 -24.76 17.31 -20.16
C PRO A 236 -25.68 16.10 -20.40
N GLY A 237 -26.75 16.32 -21.17
CA GLY A 237 -27.75 15.30 -21.48
C GLY A 237 -29.03 15.43 -20.66
N MET A 238 -29.97 14.52 -20.89
CA MET A 238 -31.20 14.42 -20.09
C MET A 238 -31.01 13.32 -19.06
N ILE A 239 -31.52 13.56 -17.85
CA ILE A 239 -31.62 12.50 -16.84
C ILE A 239 -32.57 11.45 -17.40
N ASP A 240 -32.12 10.21 -17.53
CA ASP A 240 -33.01 9.10 -17.82
C ASP A 240 -33.97 8.94 -16.63
N GLY A 241 -35.29 9.03 -16.89
CA GLY A 241 -36.31 8.89 -15.86
C GLY A 241 -36.32 7.53 -15.17
N SER A 242 -35.62 6.52 -15.72
CA SER A 242 -35.34 5.23 -15.06
C SER A 242 -34.13 5.26 -14.12
N MET A 243 -33.19 6.19 -14.32
CA MET A 243 -32.03 6.45 -13.43
C MET A 243 -32.39 7.38 -12.27
N VAL A 244 -33.47 8.16 -12.39
CA VAL A 244 -34.17 8.72 -11.23
C VAL A 244 -34.95 7.58 -10.62
N SER A 245 -34.28 6.75 -9.83
CA SER A 245 -35.04 5.86 -8.95
C SER A 245 -35.94 6.75 -8.10
N SER A 246 -37.23 6.51 -8.20
CA SER A 246 -38.26 7.09 -7.33
C SER A 246 -38.16 6.55 -5.90
N SER A 247 -37.08 5.86 -5.56
CA SER A 247 -36.56 5.62 -4.21
C SER A 247 -35.67 6.79 -3.78
N GLY A 248 -36.12 8.04 -3.86
CA GLY A 248 -37.02 8.56 -2.83
C GLY A 248 -36.31 8.60 -1.49
N LEU A 249 -35.47 9.62 -1.25
CA LEU A 249 -34.65 9.78 -0.03
C LEU A 249 -33.79 8.54 0.24
N VAL A 250 -32.46 8.70 0.23
CA VAL A 250 -31.59 7.72 0.88
C VAL A 250 -32.01 7.69 2.36
N TYR A 251 -32.94 6.80 2.72
CA TYR A 251 -33.34 6.60 4.09
C TYR A 251 -32.09 6.13 4.83
N ASN A 252 -31.88 6.69 6.01
CA ASN A 252 -30.81 6.32 6.95
C ASN A 252 -30.92 4.85 7.45
N SER A 253 -31.71 4.01 6.79
CA SER A 253 -31.99 2.62 7.13
C SER A 253 -32.68 1.93 5.95
N GLY A 254 -31.97 1.03 5.27
CA GLY A 254 -32.53 0.01 4.37
C GLY A 254 -33.10 0.53 3.04
N SER A 255 -32.73 -0.13 1.94
CA SER A 255 -33.46 -0.05 0.68
C SER A 255 -34.91 -0.52 0.86
N ASN A 256 -35.89 0.25 0.41
CA ASN A 256 -37.28 -0.19 0.30
C ASN A 256 -37.54 -0.66 -1.13
N HIS A 257 -37.28 -1.94 -1.39
CA HIS A 257 -37.90 -2.67 -2.49
C HIS A 257 -38.33 -4.05 -1.97
N ASP A 258 -39.52 -4.46 -2.41
CA ASP A 258 -40.37 -5.55 -1.94
C ASP A 258 -39.66 -6.63 -1.07
N ASP A 259 -40.01 -6.61 0.23
CA ASP A 259 -39.81 -7.62 1.26
C ASP A 259 -38.41 -7.88 1.88
N THR A 260 -37.36 -7.09 1.60
CA THR A 260 -36.08 -7.25 2.32
C THR A 260 -35.54 -5.96 2.93
N THR A 261 -35.75 -5.75 4.24
CA THR A 261 -35.16 -4.63 4.99
C THR A 261 -33.83 -5.06 5.63
N SER A 262 -32.69 -4.63 5.08
CA SER A 262 -31.41 -4.71 5.80
C SER A 262 -31.30 -3.57 6.81
N ILE A 263 -31.42 -3.90 8.11
CA ILE A 263 -31.41 -2.94 9.22
C ILE A 263 -29.99 -2.69 9.76
N ARG A 264 -28.99 -3.48 9.34
CA ARG A 264 -27.58 -3.29 9.68
C ARG A 264 -26.67 -3.65 8.51
N CYS A 265 -26.02 -2.61 7.99
CA CYS A 265 -24.95 -2.63 7.00
C CYS A 265 -25.26 -3.33 5.66
N ASN A 266 -24.82 -2.63 4.62
CA ASN A 266 -24.87 -2.98 3.21
C ASN A 266 -26.24 -2.75 2.58
N ALA A 267 -26.36 -1.62 1.86
CA ALA A 267 -27.45 -1.35 0.94
C ALA A 267 -27.27 -2.27 -0.28
N ILE A 268 -27.52 -3.56 -0.10
CA ILE A 268 -27.42 -4.58 -1.15
C ILE A 268 -28.85 -5.02 -1.49
N SER A 269 -29.20 -4.83 -2.75
CA SER A 269 -30.45 -5.29 -3.35
C SER A 269 -30.26 -6.63 -4.08
N TYR A 270 -31.38 -7.33 -4.31
CA TYR A 270 -31.35 -8.54 -5.13
C TYR A 270 -30.84 -8.26 -6.55
N ASP A 271 -31.24 -7.13 -7.14
CA ASP A 271 -30.84 -6.73 -8.50
C ASP A 271 -29.33 -6.50 -8.60
N GLU A 272 -28.70 -5.89 -7.59
CA GLU A 272 -27.23 -5.72 -7.55
C GLU A 272 -26.48 -7.06 -7.45
N LEU A 273 -27.10 -8.11 -6.88
CA LEU A 273 -26.47 -9.44 -6.80
C LEU A 273 -26.52 -10.22 -8.10
N ILE A 274 -27.50 -9.95 -8.96
CA ILE A 274 -27.70 -10.69 -10.22
C ILE A 274 -27.34 -9.89 -11.46
N SER A 275 -27.21 -8.56 -11.34
CA SER A 275 -26.86 -7.68 -12.45
C SER A 275 -25.40 -7.87 -12.87
N PRO A 276 -25.11 -7.92 -14.17
CA PRO A 276 -23.73 -7.90 -14.67
C PRO A 276 -23.11 -6.49 -14.63
N GLU A 277 -23.93 -5.44 -14.44
CA GLU A 277 -23.46 -4.06 -14.39
C GLU A 277 -22.88 -3.73 -13.02
N ALA A 278 -21.71 -3.11 -13.03
CA ALA A 278 -21.04 -2.69 -11.81
C ALA A 278 -20.52 -1.25 -11.97
N PRO A 279 -20.48 -0.46 -10.89
CA PRO A 279 -20.11 0.97 -10.91
C PRO A 279 -18.62 1.15 -11.14
N HIS A 280 -18.16 2.35 -11.52
CA HIS A 280 -16.72 2.59 -11.65
C HIS A 280 -15.97 2.28 -10.34
N ARG A 281 -14.88 1.51 -10.44
CA ARG A 281 -14.06 1.10 -9.29
C ARG A 281 -13.31 2.30 -8.70
N LYS A 282 -13.35 2.45 -7.37
CA LYS A 282 -12.68 3.54 -6.63
C LYS A 282 -11.41 3.06 -5.91
N THR A 283 -11.41 1.85 -5.36
CA THR A 283 -10.27 1.17 -4.72
C THR A 283 -9.22 0.83 -5.77
N LYS A 284 -7.94 1.08 -5.49
CA LYS A 284 -6.84 0.92 -6.44
C LYS A 284 -6.15 -0.44 -6.34
N ILE A 285 -5.40 -0.83 -7.37
CA ILE A 285 -4.67 -2.12 -7.42
C ILE A 285 -3.18 -1.88 -7.62
N VAL A 286 -2.37 -2.45 -6.73
CA VAL A 286 -0.91 -2.54 -6.85
C VAL A 286 -0.53 -3.90 -7.42
N CYS A 287 0.33 -3.93 -8.43
CA CYS A 287 0.85 -5.16 -9.00
C CYS A 287 2.38 -5.18 -8.87
N THR A 288 2.92 -6.26 -8.34
CA THR A 288 4.37 -6.47 -8.31
C THR A 288 4.86 -6.91 -9.69
N MET A 289 5.86 -6.20 -10.22
CA MET A 289 6.50 -6.51 -11.48
C MET A 289 7.44 -7.70 -11.31
N GLY A 290 7.37 -8.66 -12.22
CA GLY A 290 8.25 -9.83 -12.24
C GLY A 290 8.27 -10.51 -13.61
N PRO A 291 9.08 -11.56 -13.79
CA PRO A 291 9.34 -12.16 -15.10
C PRO A 291 8.09 -12.58 -15.89
N LYS A 292 6.97 -12.86 -15.22
CA LYS A 292 5.70 -13.23 -15.86
C LYS A 292 4.89 -12.05 -16.42
N CYS A 293 5.28 -10.81 -16.14
CA CYS A 293 4.59 -9.62 -16.62
C CYS A 293 5.52 -8.52 -17.14
N TRP A 294 6.76 -8.85 -17.52
CA TRP A 294 7.72 -7.86 -18.02
C TRP A 294 7.55 -7.50 -19.50
N ASP A 295 6.87 -8.30 -20.30
CA ASP A 295 6.64 -8.00 -21.72
C ASP A 295 5.53 -6.94 -21.93
N GLU A 296 5.62 -6.17 -23.02
CA GLU A 296 4.70 -5.07 -23.31
C GLU A 296 3.24 -5.52 -23.45
N GLU A 297 3.01 -6.72 -24.00
CA GLU A 297 1.65 -7.26 -24.18
C GLU A 297 1.00 -7.52 -22.82
N THR A 298 1.69 -8.21 -21.92
CA THR A 298 1.19 -8.48 -20.58
C THR A 298 1.03 -7.20 -19.76
N LEU A 299 2.00 -6.27 -19.80
CA LEU A 299 1.86 -4.96 -19.16
C LEU A 299 0.60 -4.22 -19.64
N GLY A 300 0.33 -4.27 -20.94
CA GLY A 300 -0.88 -3.72 -21.53
C GLY A 300 -2.14 -4.37 -20.96
N LYS A 301 -2.17 -5.69 -20.87
CA LYS A 301 -3.29 -6.44 -20.27
C LYS A 301 -3.48 -6.12 -18.78
N LEU A 302 -2.41 -5.94 -18.01
CA LEU A 302 -2.52 -5.56 -16.60
C LEU A 302 -3.18 -4.19 -16.44
N LEU A 303 -2.82 -3.22 -17.29
CA LEU A 303 -3.43 -1.89 -17.30
C LEU A 303 -4.92 -1.95 -17.69
N ASP A 304 -5.25 -2.69 -18.75
CA ASP A 304 -6.64 -2.87 -19.19
C ASP A 304 -7.49 -3.60 -18.13
N ALA A 305 -6.87 -4.52 -17.38
CA ALA A 305 -7.51 -5.25 -16.30
C ALA A 305 -7.73 -4.41 -15.03
N GLY A 306 -7.05 -3.25 -14.90
CA GLY A 306 -7.27 -2.30 -13.80
C GLY A 306 -6.08 -2.04 -12.88
N MET A 307 -4.85 -2.35 -13.27
CA MET A 307 -3.66 -1.97 -12.49
C MET A 307 -3.55 -0.45 -12.34
N ASN A 308 -3.26 0.04 -11.13
CA ASN A 308 -3.04 1.46 -10.84
C ASN A 308 -1.61 1.78 -10.43
N ILE A 309 -0.89 0.83 -9.82
CA ILE A 309 0.48 1.04 -9.33
C ILE A 309 1.33 -0.18 -9.70
N ALA A 310 2.48 0.06 -10.34
CA ALA A 310 3.50 -0.95 -10.60
C ALA A 310 4.56 -0.91 -9.50
N ARG A 311 4.69 -2.00 -8.73
CA ARG A 311 5.69 -2.16 -7.68
C ARG A 311 6.93 -2.89 -8.22
N PHE A 312 8.10 -2.29 -8.03
CA PHE A 312 9.39 -2.87 -8.38
C PHE A 312 10.13 -3.26 -7.10
N ASN A 313 10.37 -4.55 -6.90
CA ASN A 313 11.04 -5.06 -5.70
C ASN A 313 12.56 -5.14 -5.92
N PHE A 314 13.33 -4.26 -5.27
CA PHE A 314 14.78 -4.15 -5.42
C PHE A 314 15.59 -5.10 -4.53
N SER A 315 14.89 -5.96 -3.76
CA SER A 315 15.49 -7.14 -3.12
C SER A 315 15.98 -8.17 -4.15
N HIS A 316 15.48 -8.08 -5.38
CA HIS A 316 15.84 -8.93 -6.51
C HIS A 316 16.11 -8.09 -7.77
N GLY A 317 16.84 -8.67 -8.73
CA GLY A 317 17.12 -8.02 -10.01
C GLY A 317 18.24 -6.98 -9.95
N THR A 318 18.52 -6.39 -11.12
CA THR A 318 19.53 -5.33 -11.31
C THR A 318 18.85 -4.05 -11.79
N HIS A 319 19.54 -2.91 -11.68
CA HIS A 319 19.05 -1.64 -12.23
C HIS A 319 18.75 -1.73 -13.72
N GLU A 320 19.60 -2.43 -14.48
CA GLU A 320 19.39 -2.62 -15.92
C GLU A 320 18.07 -3.34 -16.19
N ALA A 321 17.83 -4.48 -15.54
CA ALA A 321 16.60 -5.25 -15.72
C ALA A 321 15.35 -4.45 -15.30
N HIS A 322 15.38 -3.79 -14.14
CA HIS A 322 14.26 -2.94 -13.70
C HIS A 322 14.06 -1.74 -14.64
N GLY A 323 15.13 -1.18 -15.19
CA GLY A 323 15.11 -0.06 -16.11
C GLY A 323 14.43 -0.41 -17.44
N GLU A 324 14.80 -1.54 -18.04
CA GLU A 324 14.17 -2.04 -19.27
C GLU A 324 12.66 -2.30 -19.08
N VAL A 325 12.26 -2.81 -17.93
CA VAL A 325 10.85 -3.07 -17.61
C VAL A 325 10.11 -1.75 -17.41
N LEU A 326 10.72 -0.79 -16.71
CA LEU A 326 10.15 0.53 -16.49
C LEU A 326 9.97 1.32 -17.80
N GLU A 327 10.93 1.23 -18.72
CA GLU A 327 10.83 1.84 -20.06
C GLU A 327 9.66 1.27 -20.86
N ARG A 328 9.55 -0.06 -20.91
CA ARG A 328 8.40 -0.75 -21.52
C ARG A 328 7.09 -0.34 -20.86
N PHE A 329 7.05 -0.32 -19.52
CA PHE A 329 5.87 0.10 -18.77
C PHE A 329 5.43 1.52 -19.11
N ARG A 330 6.38 2.47 -19.19
CA ARG A 330 6.11 3.87 -19.54
C ARG A 330 5.64 4.06 -20.97
N LYS A 331 6.20 3.30 -21.91
CA LYS A 331 5.74 3.26 -23.29
C LYS A 331 4.27 2.82 -23.34
N VAL A 332 3.95 1.67 -22.73
CA VAL A 332 2.60 1.10 -22.74
C VAL A 332 1.60 2.00 -22.01
N THR A 333 1.97 2.60 -20.87
CA THR A 333 1.10 3.56 -20.16
C THR A 333 0.81 4.79 -21.01
N THR A 334 1.80 5.31 -21.76
CA THR A 334 1.60 6.44 -22.68
C THR A 334 0.64 6.07 -23.81
N GLU A 335 0.85 4.92 -24.45
CA GLU A 335 -0.01 4.41 -25.53
C GLU A 335 -1.46 4.21 -25.08
N LYS A 336 -1.65 3.70 -23.86
CA LYS A 336 -2.97 3.47 -23.26
C LYS A 336 -3.55 4.69 -22.55
N LYS A 337 -2.83 5.81 -22.49
CA LYS A 337 -3.18 7.01 -21.70
C LYS A 337 -3.47 6.68 -20.22
N SER A 338 -2.78 5.68 -19.68
CA SER A 338 -2.88 5.29 -18.28
C SER A 338 -2.01 6.18 -17.40
N MET A 339 -2.52 6.52 -16.22
CA MET A 339 -1.82 7.33 -15.22
C MET A 339 -1.20 6.48 -14.11
N ALA A 340 -0.89 5.21 -14.40
CA ALA A 340 -0.42 4.25 -13.42
C ALA A 340 0.92 4.71 -12.79
N ALA A 341 1.00 4.64 -11.46
CA ALA A 341 2.17 5.08 -10.70
C ALA A 341 3.24 3.98 -10.59
N CYS A 342 4.47 4.37 -10.26
CA CYS A 342 5.60 3.47 -10.04
C CYS A 342 6.08 3.54 -8.60
N LEU A 343 6.14 2.39 -7.92
CA LEU A 343 6.63 2.25 -6.54
C LEU A 343 7.93 1.45 -6.54
N LEU A 344 8.99 2.03 -5.99
CA LEU A 344 10.25 1.33 -5.71
C LEU A 344 10.21 0.78 -4.30
N ASP A 345 10.47 -0.51 -4.12
CA ASP A 345 10.54 -1.15 -2.81
C ASP A 345 11.99 -1.52 -2.50
N THR A 346 12.57 -0.86 -1.49
CA THR A 346 13.99 -1.00 -1.13
C THR A 346 14.29 -2.35 -0.51
N LYS A 347 15.53 -2.82 -0.69
CA LYS A 347 15.98 -4.04 -0.02
C LYS A 347 16.11 -3.80 1.49
N GLY A 348 16.74 -2.69 1.87
CA GLY A 348 16.99 -2.34 3.26
C GLY A 348 18.07 -3.18 3.96
N PRO A 349 18.36 -2.83 5.22
CA PRO A 349 19.42 -3.44 6.02
C PRO A 349 18.99 -4.80 6.58
N GLU A 350 19.14 -5.85 5.78
CA GLU A 350 18.88 -7.22 6.21
C GLU A 350 20.13 -7.90 6.81
N ILE A 351 19.95 -8.61 7.93
CA ILE A 351 20.96 -9.53 8.45
C ILE A 351 20.76 -10.89 7.77
N ARG A 352 21.85 -11.52 7.32
CA ARG A 352 21.81 -12.81 6.64
C ARG A 352 22.86 -13.78 7.18
N THR A 353 22.57 -15.07 7.06
CA THR A 353 23.58 -16.11 7.29
C THR A 353 24.65 -16.10 6.19
N ALA A 354 25.87 -16.44 6.56
CA ALA A 354 27.01 -16.59 5.67
C ALA A 354 26.85 -17.82 4.74
N MET A 355 27.81 -18.00 3.85
CA MET A 355 27.90 -19.21 3.02
C MET A 355 28.16 -20.44 3.89
N LEU A 356 27.82 -21.62 3.37
CA LEU A 356 28.08 -22.88 4.04
C LEU A 356 29.14 -23.65 3.28
N LYS A 357 29.98 -24.37 4.02
CA LYS A 357 31.05 -25.19 3.45
C LYS A 357 30.47 -26.17 2.44
N ASP A 358 31.11 -26.25 1.27
CA ASP A 358 30.70 -27.07 0.12
C ASP A 358 29.28 -26.72 -0.41
N HIS A 359 28.73 -25.55 -0.07
CA HIS A 359 27.35 -25.12 -0.34
C HIS A 359 26.28 -26.12 0.16
N ALA A 360 26.64 -26.94 1.14
CA ALA A 360 25.75 -27.97 1.67
C ALA A 360 24.94 -27.43 2.86
N ASN A 361 23.65 -27.77 2.88
CA ASN A 361 22.81 -27.45 4.04
C ASN A 361 23.36 -28.12 5.31
N ILE A 362 23.25 -27.42 6.44
CA ILE A 362 23.60 -27.97 7.75
C ILE A 362 22.32 -28.42 8.46
N SER A 363 22.25 -29.69 8.84
CA SER A 363 21.16 -30.18 9.70
C SER A 363 21.42 -29.75 11.15
N LEU A 364 20.53 -28.93 11.70
CA LEU A 364 20.56 -28.48 13.09
C LEU A 364 19.61 -29.32 13.94
N GLU A 365 20.04 -29.66 15.16
CA GLU A 365 19.31 -30.47 16.13
C GLU A 365 18.95 -29.66 17.37
N ALA A 366 17.74 -29.83 17.89
CA ALA A 366 17.29 -29.18 19.12
C ALA A 366 18.18 -29.57 20.31
N GLY A 367 18.59 -28.56 21.08
CA GLY A 367 19.49 -28.68 22.23
C GLY A 367 20.98 -28.70 21.89
N GLN A 368 21.37 -28.75 20.61
CA GLN A 368 22.79 -28.75 20.24
C GLN A 368 23.43 -27.36 20.50
N ASP A 369 24.70 -27.38 20.89
CA ASP A 369 25.53 -26.17 20.96
C ASP A 369 25.91 -25.69 19.56
N ILE A 370 25.93 -24.37 19.37
CA ILE A 370 26.33 -23.72 18.12
C ILE A 370 27.14 -22.45 18.39
N PHE A 371 28.17 -22.21 17.59
CA PHE A 371 28.89 -20.95 17.58
C PHE A 371 28.40 -20.06 16.44
N VAL A 372 28.14 -18.79 16.74
CA VAL A 372 27.71 -17.80 15.76
C VAL A 372 28.76 -16.70 15.71
N GLU A 373 29.30 -16.46 14.51
CA GLU A 373 30.37 -15.50 14.27
C GLU A 373 29.84 -14.23 13.57
N ALA A 374 30.26 -13.06 14.05
CA ALA A 374 29.91 -11.74 13.54
C ALA A 374 30.80 -11.37 12.34
N VAL A 375 30.55 -12.02 11.20
CA VAL A 375 31.40 -11.95 10.00
C VAL A 375 31.36 -10.59 9.31
N GLY A 376 30.23 -9.89 9.39
CA GLY A 376 30.08 -8.58 8.75
C GLY A 376 30.01 -8.67 7.22
N ALA A 377 30.58 -7.69 6.52
CA ALA A 377 30.56 -7.59 5.06
C ALA A 377 31.16 -8.80 4.31
N LYS A 378 31.99 -9.62 4.98
CA LYS A 378 32.64 -10.81 4.40
C LYS A 378 31.79 -12.09 4.46
N TYR A 379 30.50 -11.99 4.80
CA TYR A 379 29.62 -13.17 4.93
C TYR A 379 29.48 -14.01 3.66
N THR A 380 29.77 -13.45 2.48
CA THR A 380 29.79 -14.19 1.20
C THR A 380 31.10 -14.94 0.93
N GLU A 381 32.16 -14.64 1.69
CA GLU A 381 33.49 -15.27 1.58
C GLU A 381 33.79 -16.21 2.75
N TRP A 382 33.00 -16.14 3.82
CA TRP A 382 33.14 -16.96 5.02
C TRP A 382 32.21 -18.16 4.94
N GLU A 383 32.71 -19.33 5.35
CA GLU A 383 31.99 -20.60 5.26
C GLU A 383 31.71 -21.20 6.63
N GLY A 384 30.42 -21.39 6.93
CA GLY A 384 29.96 -22.13 8.10
C GLY A 384 30.06 -23.63 7.91
N PHE A 385 30.24 -24.37 8.99
CA PHE A 385 30.41 -25.81 8.93
C PHE A 385 29.79 -26.51 10.14
N LYS A 386 29.45 -27.79 9.96
CA LYS A 386 29.15 -28.75 11.02
C LYS A 386 30.07 -29.94 10.86
N ASN A 387 30.80 -30.28 11.91
CA ASN A 387 31.60 -31.51 12.01
C ASN A 387 31.24 -32.26 13.31
N GLU A 388 31.91 -33.38 13.60
CA GLU A 388 31.61 -34.21 14.79
C GLU A 388 31.82 -33.48 16.13
N THR A 389 32.61 -32.39 16.14
CA THR A 389 33.02 -31.69 17.35
C THR A 389 32.42 -30.29 17.50
N GLU A 390 32.08 -29.63 16.39
CA GLU A 390 31.68 -28.23 16.39
C GLU A 390 30.70 -27.91 15.24
N THR A 391 29.69 -27.11 15.56
CA THR A 391 28.84 -26.43 14.58
C THR A 391 29.10 -24.93 14.68
N ARG A 392 29.49 -24.30 13.57
CA ARG A 392 29.76 -22.87 13.48
C ARG A 392 29.10 -22.26 12.25
N ILE A 393 28.41 -21.14 12.46
CA ILE A 393 27.77 -20.35 11.40
C ILE A 393 28.17 -18.88 11.52
N GLY A 394 28.03 -18.13 10.44
CA GLY A 394 28.38 -16.72 10.39
C GLY A 394 27.16 -15.87 10.07
N LEU A 395 27.08 -14.66 10.63
CA LEU A 395 26.08 -13.66 10.30
C LEU A 395 26.73 -12.41 9.69
N SER A 396 26.00 -11.76 8.79
CA SER A 396 26.45 -10.54 8.10
C SER A 396 26.51 -9.28 8.99
N TYR A 397 26.10 -9.37 10.26
CA TYR A 397 26.12 -8.24 11.19
C TYR A 397 27.39 -8.24 12.03
N ASP A 398 28.26 -7.26 11.81
CA ASP A 398 29.59 -7.15 12.42
C ASP A 398 29.55 -6.77 13.91
N LYS A 399 28.49 -6.06 14.32
CA LYS A 399 28.20 -5.63 15.70
C LYS A 399 27.31 -6.61 16.47
N LEU A 400 27.13 -7.83 15.96
CA LEU A 400 26.24 -8.83 16.55
C LEU A 400 26.50 -9.04 18.04
N CYS A 401 27.74 -9.35 18.42
CA CYS A 401 28.12 -9.67 19.80
C CYS A 401 28.03 -8.46 20.76
N GLN A 402 28.03 -7.23 20.24
CA GLN A 402 27.85 -6.00 21.01
C GLN A 402 26.37 -5.66 21.20
N SER A 403 25.52 -6.13 20.29
CA SER A 403 24.10 -5.74 20.22
C SER A 403 23.19 -6.75 20.92
N VAL A 404 23.50 -8.04 20.84
CA VAL A 404 22.75 -9.10 21.53
C VAL A 404 23.18 -9.22 23.00
N LYS A 405 22.30 -9.79 23.83
CA LYS A 405 22.57 -10.07 25.24
C LYS A 405 22.42 -11.56 25.51
N VAL A 406 23.07 -12.07 26.56
CA VAL A 406 22.84 -13.44 27.06
C VAL A 406 21.35 -13.62 27.40
N GLY A 407 20.77 -14.74 26.95
CA GLY A 407 19.31 -15.00 26.98
C GLY A 407 18.53 -14.40 25.81
N GLY A 408 19.18 -13.61 24.96
CA GLY A 408 18.60 -13.11 23.71
C GLY A 408 18.42 -14.22 22.67
N ARG A 409 17.62 -13.94 21.64
CA ARG A 409 17.33 -14.89 20.56
C ARG A 409 17.82 -14.38 19.22
N ILE A 410 18.26 -15.30 18.38
CA ILE A 410 18.57 -15.09 16.97
C ILE A 410 17.61 -15.97 16.19
N LEU A 411 16.75 -15.36 15.38
CA LEU A 411 15.80 -16.06 14.52
C LEU A 411 16.40 -16.15 13.12
N ILE A 412 16.34 -17.32 12.49
CA ILE A 412 16.91 -17.56 11.16
C ILE A 412 15.85 -18.21 10.26
N ALA A 413 15.82 -17.80 8.98
CA ALA A 413 14.91 -18.32 7.96
C ALA A 413 13.44 -18.14 8.36
N ASP A 414 13.01 -16.88 8.52
CA ASP A 414 11.67 -16.52 8.99
C ASP A 414 11.33 -17.23 10.32
N GLY A 415 12.33 -17.35 11.22
CA GLY A 415 12.19 -17.95 12.55
C GLY A 415 11.98 -19.46 12.54
N SER A 416 12.13 -20.12 11.39
CA SER A 416 12.15 -21.57 11.29
C SER A 416 13.29 -22.21 12.09
N ILE A 417 14.33 -21.44 12.44
CA ILE A 417 15.42 -21.82 13.33
C ILE A 417 15.55 -20.75 14.41
N VAL A 418 15.60 -21.17 15.67
CA VAL A 418 15.80 -20.27 16.81
C VAL A 418 17.07 -20.67 17.56
N ILE A 419 17.95 -19.70 17.77
CA ILE A 419 19.17 -19.86 18.58
C ILE A 419 19.03 -18.96 19.81
N GLU A 420 19.18 -19.52 21.00
CA GLU A 420 19.29 -18.76 22.25
C GLU A 420 20.76 -18.49 22.58
N VAL A 421 21.10 -17.24 22.88
CA VAL A 421 22.46 -16.81 23.20
C VAL A 421 22.80 -17.24 24.63
N LEU A 422 23.74 -18.17 24.78
CA LEU A 422 24.20 -18.67 26.09
C LEU A 422 25.36 -17.85 26.65
N GLU A 423 26.30 -17.47 25.78
CA GLU A 423 27.54 -16.81 26.18
C GLU A 423 28.09 -15.96 25.03
N ILE A 424 28.63 -14.79 25.35
CA ILE A 424 29.40 -13.97 24.40
C ILE A 424 30.87 -14.29 24.64
N VAL A 425 31.46 -15.10 23.74
CA VAL A 425 32.81 -15.68 23.90
C VAL A 425 33.88 -14.64 23.57
N SER A 426 33.62 -13.78 22.58
CA SER A 426 34.49 -12.67 22.21
C SER A 426 33.69 -11.51 21.58
N ASP A 427 34.40 -10.50 21.10
CA ASP A 427 33.84 -9.40 20.30
C ASP A 427 33.24 -9.85 18.96
N LYS A 428 33.55 -11.06 18.51
CA LYS A 428 33.13 -11.61 17.22
C LYS A 428 32.44 -12.97 17.30
N VAL A 429 32.53 -13.69 18.41
CA VAL A 429 31.95 -15.03 18.52
C VAL A 429 31.05 -15.10 19.74
N LEU A 430 29.85 -15.64 19.55
CA LEU A 430 28.97 -16.05 20.64
C LEU A 430 28.69 -17.54 20.56
N LYS A 431 28.40 -18.12 21.71
CA LYS A 431 27.90 -19.49 21.87
C LYS A 431 26.40 -19.43 22.13
N GLY A 432 25.64 -20.23 21.40
CA GLY A 432 24.22 -20.40 21.60
C GLY A 432 23.79 -21.87 21.62
N THR A 433 22.51 -22.08 21.89
CA THR A 433 21.86 -23.39 21.78
C THR A 433 20.71 -23.31 20.78
N VAL A 434 20.59 -24.32 19.93
CA VAL A 434 19.50 -24.40 18.95
C VAL A 434 18.25 -24.91 19.64
N LEU A 435 17.13 -24.18 19.55
CA LEU A 435 15.89 -24.57 20.24
C LEU A 435 15.04 -25.59 19.48
N ASN A 436 15.24 -25.73 18.17
CA ASN A 436 14.43 -26.61 17.32
C ASN A 436 15.24 -27.21 16.15
N SER A 437 14.93 -28.45 15.77
CA SER A 437 15.64 -29.15 14.70
C SER A 437 15.16 -28.69 13.31
N LYS A 438 16.09 -28.33 12.42
CA LYS A 438 15.81 -27.88 11.04
C LYS A 438 17.08 -27.88 10.18
N GLU A 439 16.93 -27.99 8.86
CA GLU A 439 18.04 -27.70 7.95
C GLU A 439 18.25 -26.19 7.77
N LEU A 440 19.49 -25.75 7.95
CA LEU A 440 19.97 -24.43 7.61
C LEU A 440 20.55 -24.43 6.20
N GLY A 441 20.07 -23.52 5.35
CA GLY A 441 20.70 -23.19 4.07
C GLY A 441 21.46 -21.88 4.11
N GLU A 442 22.00 -21.48 2.97
CA GLU A 442 22.79 -20.25 2.83
C GLU A 442 21.93 -18.98 2.72
N ARG A 443 22.50 -17.84 3.13
CA ARG A 443 21.95 -16.48 2.92
C ARG A 443 20.51 -16.30 3.40
N LYS A 444 20.14 -17.01 4.47
CA LYS A 444 18.84 -16.92 5.12
C LYS A 444 18.76 -15.63 5.91
N ASN A 445 17.61 -14.97 5.87
CA ASN A 445 17.35 -13.79 6.70
C ASN A 445 17.47 -14.14 8.19
N CYS A 446 17.87 -13.14 8.97
CA CYS A 446 18.04 -13.23 10.40
C CYS A 446 17.40 -12.02 11.08
N ASN A 447 16.74 -12.27 12.20
CA ASN A 447 16.09 -11.25 13.03
C ASN A 447 16.64 -11.32 14.45
N LEU A 448 16.76 -10.16 15.11
CA LEU A 448 17.36 -10.01 16.43
C LEU A 448 16.36 -9.35 17.40
N PRO A 449 15.32 -10.07 17.84
CA PRO A 449 14.27 -9.50 18.68
C PRO A 449 14.80 -8.74 19.89
N GLY A 450 14.31 -7.51 20.10
CA GLY A 450 14.71 -6.64 21.20
C GLY A 450 16.07 -5.97 21.06
N VAL A 451 16.68 -6.03 19.87
CA VAL A 451 17.97 -5.42 19.58
C VAL A 451 17.79 -4.26 18.60
N GLN A 452 18.25 -3.07 18.98
CA GLN A 452 18.40 -1.98 18.03
C GLN A 452 19.60 -2.28 17.11
N VAL A 453 19.29 -2.60 15.86
CA VAL A 453 20.30 -2.97 14.87
C VAL A 453 20.99 -1.70 14.37
N ASP A 454 22.28 -1.56 14.67
CA ASP A 454 23.13 -0.44 14.30
C ASP A 454 23.73 -0.65 12.90
N ILE A 455 22.81 -0.73 11.93
CA ILE A 455 23.07 -0.71 10.50
C ILE A 455 22.38 0.54 9.95
N PRO A 456 23.02 1.33 9.07
CA PRO A 456 22.36 2.44 8.40
C PRO A 456 21.06 2.00 7.73
N VAL A 457 20.00 2.80 7.85
CA VAL A 457 18.69 2.54 7.21
C VAL A 457 18.80 2.37 5.69
N LEU A 458 19.79 3.01 5.07
CA LEU A 458 20.14 2.79 3.66
C LEU A 458 21.55 2.20 3.57
N THR A 459 21.67 1.04 2.93
CA THR A 459 22.97 0.51 2.51
C THR A 459 23.52 1.30 1.31
N GLU A 460 24.79 1.10 0.95
CA GLU A 460 25.36 1.70 -0.27
C GLU A 460 24.53 1.34 -1.52
N LYS A 461 24.01 0.11 -1.57
CA LYS A 461 23.10 -0.32 -2.63
C LYS A 461 21.78 0.44 -2.58
N ASP A 462 21.18 0.63 -1.40
CA ASP A 462 19.91 1.36 -1.31
C ASP A 462 20.10 2.83 -1.71
N ILE A 463 21.21 3.47 -1.31
CA ILE A 463 21.56 4.83 -1.76
C ILE A 463 21.66 4.88 -3.29
N ASP A 464 22.34 3.91 -3.91
CA ASP A 464 22.44 3.79 -5.36
C ASP A 464 21.06 3.55 -6.02
N ASP A 465 20.23 2.67 -5.45
CA ASP A 465 18.85 2.44 -5.89
C ASP A 465 18.02 3.74 -5.81
N LEU A 466 18.18 4.56 -4.77
CA LEU A 466 17.45 5.82 -4.64
C LEU A 466 17.98 6.90 -5.59
N GLN A 467 19.29 7.10 -5.64
CA GLN A 467 19.87 8.21 -6.39
C GLN A 467 19.94 7.92 -7.90
N ASN A 468 20.45 6.75 -8.24
CA ASN A 468 20.77 6.40 -9.63
C ASN A 468 19.65 5.63 -10.33
N PHE A 469 18.67 5.09 -9.59
CA PHE A 469 17.46 4.53 -10.17
C PHE A 469 16.21 5.36 -9.89
N CYS A 470 15.81 5.50 -8.62
CA CYS A 470 14.53 6.09 -8.21
C CYS A 470 14.33 7.50 -8.78
N VAL A 471 15.29 8.39 -8.51
CA VAL A 471 15.20 9.80 -8.94
C VAL A 471 15.47 9.95 -10.43
N LYS A 472 16.54 9.31 -10.94
CA LYS A 472 16.88 9.32 -12.39
C LYS A 472 15.69 8.89 -13.23
N HIS A 473 15.03 7.81 -12.83
CA HIS A 473 13.87 7.29 -13.51
C HIS A 473 12.56 7.85 -12.96
N LYS A 474 12.51 8.90 -12.14
CA LYS A 474 11.26 9.57 -11.71
C LYS A 474 10.19 8.60 -11.17
N MET A 475 10.57 7.71 -10.26
CA MET A 475 9.60 6.88 -9.53
C MET A 475 8.68 7.79 -8.68
N ASP A 476 7.48 7.30 -8.35
CA ASP A 476 6.49 8.11 -7.62
C ASP A 476 6.59 7.90 -6.11
N TYR A 477 6.92 6.67 -5.70
CA TYR A 477 7.02 6.25 -4.31
C TYR A 477 8.30 5.46 -4.06
N VAL A 478 8.82 5.58 -2.84
CA VAL A 478 9.77 4.63 -2.25
C VAL A 478 9.13 3.99 -1.01
N ALA A 479 9.11 2.65 -0.96
CA ALA A 479 8.85 1.91 0.26
C ALA A 479 10.20 1.61 0.94
N ALA A 480 10.47 2.28 2.05
CA ALA A 480 11.73 2.22 2.79
C ALA A 480 11.66 1.13 3.87
N SER A 481 12.50 0.11 3.75
CA SER A 481 12.57 -1.03 4.66
C SER A 481 13.34 -0.69 5.95
N PHE A 482 12.92 -1.31 7.07
CA PHE A 482 13.52 -1.23 8.40
C PHE A 482 13.75 0.20 8.93
N VAL A 483 12.80 1.11 8.73
CA VAL A 483 12.87 2.46 9.31
C VAL A 483 12.72 2.39 10.84
N GLN A 484 13.67 2.98 11.57
CA GLN A 484 13.74 2.91 13.04
C GLN A 484 13.45 4.25 13.73
N SER A 485 13.57 5.38 13.03
CA SER A 485 13.45 6.73 13.61
C SER A 485 12.99 7.78 12.59
N GLY A 486 12.53 8.95 13.08
CA GLY A 486 12.25 10.09 12.20
C GLY A 486 13.50 10.64 11.51
N ASP A 487 14.69 10.48 12.11
CA ASP A 487 15.96 10.89 11.50
C ASP A 487 16.34 9.99 10.32
N ASP A 488 15.96 8.71 10.34
CA ASP A 488 16.08 7.82 9.19
C ASP A 488 15.26 8.34 8.00
N VAL A 489 14.03 8.79 8.26
CA VAL A 489 13.15 9.34 7.22
C VAL A 489 13.75 10.63 6.65
N LYS A 490 14.29 11.51 7.50
CA LYS A 490 15.01 12.72 7.07
C LYS A 490 16.25 12.38 6.26
N PHE A 491 16.97 11.32 6.62
CA PHE A 491 18.12 10.86 5.86
C PHE A 491 17.70 10.36 4.47
N ILE A 492 16.67 9.52 4.38
CA ILE A 492 16.09 9.07 3.09
C ILE A 492 15.64 10.26 2.25
N ARG A 493 14.92 11.21 2.86
CA ARG A 493 14.46 12.44 2.23
C ARG A 493 15.62 13.24 1.66
N LYS A 494 16.67 13.46 2.46
CA LYS A 494 17.90 14.13 2.03
C LYS A 494 18.59 13.39 0.87
N THR A 495 18.73 12.07 0.95
CA THR A 495 19.35 11.25 -0.10
C THR A 495 18.66 11.42 -1.46
N LEU A 496 17.33 11.50 -1.45
CA LEU A 496 16.52 11.78 -2.64
C LEU A 496 16.67 13.25 -3.08
N ASP A 497 16.61 14.21 -2.15
CA ASP A 497 16.63 15.65 -2.44
C ASP A 497 17.97 16.12 -3.00
N ASP A 498 19.08 15.54 -2.52
CA ASP A 498 20.45 15.83 -2.97
C ASP A 498 20.62 15.60 -4.49
N VAL A 499 19.75 14.79 -5.11
CA VAL A 499 19.72 14.53 -6.56
C VAL A 499 18.43 15.00 -7.25
N GLY A 500 17.63 15.84 -6.59
CA GLY A 500 16.42 16.45 -7.15
C GLY A 500 15.13 15.61 -7.04
N GLY A 501 15.09 14.64 -6.14
CA GLY A 501 13.98 13.72 -5.90
C GLY A 501 12.88 14.22 -4.96
N THR A 502 12.71 15.53 -4.79
CA THR A 502 11.79 16.17 -3.79
C THR A 502 10.35 15.70 -3.84
N ASN A 503 9.96 15.11 -4.97
CA ASN A 503 8.61 14.76 -5.35
C ASN A 503 8.31 13.25 -5.18
N VAL A 504 9.34 12.45 -4.85
CA VAL A 504 9.17 11.03 -4.53
C VAL A 504 8.60 10.92 -3.12
N GLN A 505 7.46 10.26 -2.96
CA GLN A 505 6.84 10.06 -1.64
C GLN A 505 7.48 8.89 -0.89
N ILE A 506 7.69 9.04 0.42
CA ILE A 506 8.31 8.05 1.30
C ILE A 506 7.24 7.29 2.08
N ILE A 507 7.15 5.98 1.82
CA ILE A 507 6.34 5.05 2.60
C ILE A 507 7.29 4.30 3.55
N SER A 508 7.29 4.62 4.83
CA SER A 508 8.17 3.98 5.81
C SER A 508 7.58 2.64 6.26
N LYS A 509 8.36 1.56 6.11
CA LYS A 509 7.99 0.22 6.58
C LYS A 509 8.40 0.07 8.04
N ILE A 510 7.43 -0.25 8.89
CA ILE A 510 7.66 -0.52 10.31
C ILE A 510 7.78 -2.03 10.50
N GLU A 511 9.01 -2.46 10.78
CA GLU A 511 9.45 -3.86 10.69
C GLU A 511 10.14 -4.35 11.96
N ASN A 512 10.37 -3.48 12.95
CA ASN A 512 11.04 -3.84 14.20
C ASN A 512 10.54 -3.03 15.41
N GLU A 513 11.02 -3.40 16.60
CA GLU A 513 10.64 -2.75 17.86
C GLU A 513 11.07 -1.27 17.92
N ALA A 514 12.23 -0.91 17.38
CA ALA A 514 12.72 0.47 17.36
C ALA A 514 11.80 1.39 16.53
N GLY A 515 11.33 0.93 15.37
CA GLY A 515 10.34 1.64 14.56
C GLY A 515 8.99 1.80 15.27
N LEU A 516 8.60 0.84 16.11
CA LEU A 516 7.40 0.97 16.96
C LEU A 516 7.58 2.00 18.07
N GLU A 517 8.74 2.04 18.71
CA GLU A 517 9.06 2.98 19.78
C GLU A 517 9.01 4.43 19.27
N HIS A 518 9.57 4.69 18.09
CA HIS A 518 9.69 6.03 17.51
C HIS A 518 8.58 6.39 16.50
N ILE A 519 7.48 5.64 16.48
CA ILE A 519 6.47 5.71 15.42
C ILE A 519 5.89 7.12 15.20
N ASP A 520 5.69 7.91 16.25
CA ASP A 520 5.16 9.28 16.12
C ASP A 520 6.10 10.19 15.35
N ALA A 521 7.40 10.07 15.59
CA ALA A 521 8.42 10.84 14.89
C ALA A 521 8.59 10.36 13.44
N ILE A 522 8.41 9.07 13.18
CA ILE A 522 8.41 8.52 11.81
C ILE A 522 7.20 9.06 11.04
N ILE A 523 5.98 8.94 11.59
CA ILE A 523 4.75 9.45 10.97
C ILE A 523 4.84 10.93 10.62
N ALA A 524 5.44 11.74 11.49
CA ALA A 524 5.57 13.18 11.26
C ALA A 524 6.44 13.53 10.04
N GLU A 525 7.33 12.64 9.61
CA GLU A 525 8.31 12.87 8.55
C GLU A 525 8.03 12.05 7.28
N SER A 526 7.18 11.02 7.35
CA SER A 526 6.82 10.13 6.24
C SER A 526 5.58 10.60 5.47
N ASP A 527 5.49 10.29 4.18
CA ASP A 527 4.27 10.51 3.37
C ASP A 527 3.24 9.39 3.53
N GLY A 528 3.67 8.24 4.07
CA GLY A 528 2.83 7.10 4.40
C GLY A 528 3.56 6.07 5.25
N ILE A 529 2.80 5.15 5.84
CA ILE A 529 3.33 4.06 6.66
C ILE A 529 2.88 2.72 6.09
N MET A 530 3.79 1.76 6.06
CA MET A 530 3.49 0.35 5.79
C MET A 530 3.81 -0.47 7.05
N VAL A 531 2.82 -1.16 7.60
CA VAL A 531 3.06 -2.09 8.71
C VAL A 531 3.54 -3.41 8.10
N ALA A 532 4.85 -3.66 8.08
CA ALA A 532 5.42 -4.86 7.48
C ALA A 532 5.43 -5.98 8.53
N ARG A 533 4.30 -6.67 8.60
CA ARG A 533 3.96 -7.57 9.72
C ARG A 533 4.84 -8.81 9.79
N GLY A 534 5.32 -9.32 8.65
CA GLY A 534 6.22 -10.47 8.59
C GLY A 534 7.47 -10.21 9.41
N ASP A 535 8.29 -9.25 8.99
CA ASP A 535 9.48 -8.85 9.73
C ASP A 535 9.16 -8.35 11.14
N LEU A 536 8.08 -7.58 11.32
CA LEU A 536 7.70 -7.07 12.64
C LEU A 536 7.40 -8.18 13.65
N GLY A 537 6.72 -9.25 13.25
CA GLY A 537 6.42 -10.38 14.14
C GLY A 537 7.61 -11.28 14.45
N MET A 538 8.68 -11.17 13.66
CA MET A 538 9.97 -11.73 14.04
C MET A 538 10.63 -10.91 15.17
N GLU A 539 10.36 -9.61 15.24
CA GLU A 539 11.05 -8.68 16.14
C GLU A 539 10.32 -8.44 17.47
N ILE A 540 8.98 -8.59 17.50
CA ILE A 540 8.17 -8.51 18.72
C ILE A 540 7.42 -9.83 18.96
N PRO A 541 6.92 -10.11 20.18
CA PRO A 541 6.08 -11.29 20.40
C PRO A 541 4.94 -11.32 19.38
N SER A 542 4.84 -12.42 18.64
CA SER A 542 4.01 -12.50 17.44
C SER A 542 2.53 -12.22 17.78
N GLU A 543 2.06 -12.66 18.95
CA GLU A 543 0.72 -12.38 19.47
C GLU A 543 0.45 -10.88 19.77
N LYS A 544 1.49 -10.06 19.90
CA LYS A 544 1.40 -8.60 20.10
C LYS A 544 1.43 -7.80 18.80
N VAL A 545 1.74 -8.40 17.65
CA VAL A 545 1.74 -7.70 16.35
C VAL A 545 0.41 -7.04 16.06
N ALA A 546 -0.71 -7.70 16.42
CA ALA A 546 -2.05 -7.10 16.31
C ALA A 546 -2.18 -5.80 17.13
N LEU A 547 -1.56 -5.73 18.30
CA LEU A 547 -1.60 -4.55 19.18
C LEU A 547 -0.68 -3.43 18.66
N ALA A 548 0.52 -3.77 18.22
CA ALA A 548 1.47 -2.83 17.61
C ALA A 548 0.86 -2.17 16.36
N GLN A 549 0.30 -3.00 15.50
CA GLN A 549 -0.49 -2.59 14.35
C GLN A 549 -1.63 -1.65 14.77
N LYS A 550 -2.44 -2.04 15.78
CA LYS A 550 -3.49 -1.16 16.34
C LYS A 550 -2.96 0.21 16.68
N MET A 551 -1.83 0.25 17.39
CA MET A 551 -1.24 1.48 17.87
C MET A 551 -0.81 2.37 16.72
N ILE A 552 0.06 1.87 15.82
CA ILE A 552 0.64 2.61 14.68
C ILE A 552 -0.45 3.34 13.91
N ILE A 553 -1.56 2.65 13.67
CA ILE A 553 -2.56 3.10 12.73
C ILE A 553 -3.51 4.13 13.36
N THR A 554 -3.57 4.20 14.69
CA THR A 554 -4.31 5.26 15.41
C THR A 554 -3.61 6.59 15.33
N LYS A 555 -2.28 6.53 15.28
CA LYS A 555 -1.40 7.67 15.23
C LYS A 555 -1.40 8.16 13.80
#